data_AF-A0A954HJ98-F1
#
_entry.id   AF-A0A954HJ98-F1
#
_cell.length_a   1.000
_cell.length_b   1.000
_cell.length_c   1.000
_cell.angle_alpha   90.00
_cell.angle_beta   90.00
_cell.angle_gamma   90.00
#
_symmetry.space_group_name_H-M   'P 1'
#
loop_
_entity.id
_entity.type
_entity.pdbx_description
1 polymer ?
#
loop_
_entity_poly.entity_id
_entity_poly.type
_entity_poly.pdbx_seq_one_letter_code
_entity_poly.pdbx_strand_id
1 'polypeptide(L)'
;VQVKLLRVLQEMEIVRVGGNRPIRVDLRIIAATNRDLESGVKEKNFREDLYYRLKVVPIELPPLRARAEDIPFLAHRFLQKYTSQHKGGVQIEGIDPEAMKMLEQYHWPGNVRELENVIERAVVLETTPQVTVMSLPDEITGSQPRAISSLPEFDRDGNIDLENTMDEIEKTMLIKALNKSDGMINKAAKMLNLSFRSMRYRVKKHQLKGKVQIDE
;
A
#
# COMPACT_ATOMS: atom_id res chain seq x y z
N VAL A 1 -23.64 -27.26 3.47
CA VAL A 1 -24.07 -26.31 2.40
C VAL A 1 -23.41 -26.63 1.06
N GLN A 2 -22.09 -26.88 1.00
CA GLN A 2 -21.35 -27.17 -0.25
C GLN A 2 -21.97 -28.28 -1.12
N VAL A 3 -22.51 -29.36 -0.52
CA VAL A 3 -23.19 -30.45 -1.24
C VAL A 3 -24.43 -29.98 -2.01
N LYS A 4 -25.17 -29.01 -1.47
CA LYS A 4 -26.36 -28.46 -2.15
C LYS A 4 -25.96 -27.62 -3.35
N LEU A 5 -24.90 -26.82 -3.23
CA LEU A 5 -24.38 -26.01 -4.34
C LEU A 5 -23.80 -26.90 -5.44
N LEU A 6 -23.12 -27.98 -5.06
CA LEU A 6 -22.64 -28.98 -6.01
C LEU A 6 -23.79 -29.52 -6.86
N ARG A 7 -24.91 -29.90 -6.24
CA ARG A 7 -26.11 -30.39 -6.93
C ARG A 7 -26.66 -29.37 -7.94
N VAL A 8 -26.69 -28.09 -7.58
CA VAL A 8 -27.09 -27.01 -8.51
C VAL A 8 -26.14 -26.93 -9.70
N LEU A 9 -24.82 -26.99 -9.45
CA LEU A 9 -23.80 -26.96 -10.51
C LEU A 9 -23.77 -28.23 -11.37
N GLN A 10 -24.36 -29.34 -10.92
CA GLN A 10 -24.23 -30.68 -11.52
C GLN A 10 -25.49 -31.06 -12.28
N GLU A 11 -26.62 -30.94 -11.60
CA GLU A 11 -27.92 -31.40 -12.05
C GLU A 11 -28.79 -30.24 -12.52
N MET A 12 -28.38 -28.99 -12.28
CA MET A 12 -29.20 -27.80 -12.54
C MET A 12 -30.56 -27.89 -11.83
N GLU A 13 -30.55 -28.45 -10.62
CA GLU A 13 -31.74 -28.69 -9.80
C GLU A 13 -31.62 -28.07 -8.41
N ILE A 14 -32.71 -27.50 -7.92
CA ILE A 14 -32.84 -26.99 -6.55
C ILE A 14 -33.97 -27.72 -5.82
N VAL A 15 -33.88 -27.79 -4.49
CA VAL A 15 -34.93 -28.31 -3.61
C VAL A 15 -35.28 -27.24 -2.59
N ARG A 16 -36.57 -26.94 -2.43
CA ARG A 16 -37.05 -25.97 -1.43
C ARG A 16 -36.78 -26.48 -0.03
N VAL A 17 -36.58 -25.57 0.93
CA VAL A 17 -36.46 -25.95 2.34
C VAL A 17 -37.76 -26.63 2.78
N GLY A 18 -37.65 -27.84 3.35
CA GLY A 18 -38.81 -28.67 3.73
C GLY A 18 -39.48 -29.42 2.57
N GLY A 19 -39.06 -29.19 1.32
CA GLY A 19 -39.50 -29.97 0.17
C GLY A 19 -38.53 -31.11 -0.14
N ASN A 20 -39.01 -32.10 -0.90
CA ASN A 20 -38.20 -33.19 -1.45
C ASN A 20 -38.22 -33.23 -3.00
N ARG A 21 -39.06 -32.41 -3.62
CA ARG A 21 -39.21 -32.35 -5.08
C ARG A 21 -38.10 -31.50 -5.69
N PRO A 22 -37.26 -32.06 -6.59
CA PRO A 22 -36.31 -31.27 -7.36
C PRO A 22 -37.04 -30.37 -8.37
N ILE A 23 -36.50 -29.18 -8.57
CA ILE A 23 -36.97 -28.18 -9.53
C ILE A 23 -35.81 -27.87 -10.45
N ARG A 24 -35.97 -28.15 -11.75
CA ARG A 24 -34.98 -27.78 -12.77
C ARG A 24 -34.93 -26.27 -12.94
N VAL A 25 -33.73 -25.75 -13.08
CA VAL A 25 -33.42 -24.33 -13.27
C VAL A 25 -32.41 -24.18 -14.40
N ASP A 26 -32.45 -23.05 -15.10
CA ASP A 26 -31.41 -22.67 -16.06
C ASP A 26 -30.79 -21.37 -15.56
N LEU A 27 -29.49 -21.40 -15.24
CA LEU A 27 -28.80 -20.36 -14.49
C LEU A 27 -27.37 -20.19 -15.00
N ARG A 28 -26.93 -18.93 -15.08
CA ARG A 28 -25.51 -18.58 -15.20
C ARG A 28 -24.97 -18.25 -13.82
N ILE A 29 -23.95 -19.00 -13.40
CA ILE A 29 -23.34 -18.82 -12.08
C ILE A 29 -22.08 -17.97 -12.21
N ILE A 30 -22.00 -16.90 -11.41
CA ILE A 30 -20.82 -16.07 -11.23
C ILE A 30 -20.50 -16.09 -9.74
N ALA A 31 -19.28 -16.48 -9.39
CA ALA A 31 -18.80 -16.54 -8.02
C ALA A 31 -17.55 -15.68 -7.87
N ALA A 32 -17.38 -15.06 -6.70
CA ALA A 32 -16.21 -14.28 -6.34
C ALA A 32 -15.78 -14.64 -4.91
N THR A 33 -14.48 -14.66 -4.67
CA THR A 33 -13.88 -14.99 -3.37
C THR A 33 -12.59 -14.19 -3.20
N ASN A 34 -12.32 -13.76 -1.97
CA ASN A 34 -11.03 -13.18 -1.58
C ASN A 34 -10.10 -14.23 -0.93
N ARG A 35 -10.57 -15.47 -0.77
CA ARG A 35 -9.80 -16.58 -0.22
C ARG A 35 -9.18 -17.39 -1.35
N ASP A 36 -7.96 -17.86 -1.12
CA ASP A 36 -7.32 -18.85 -1.98
C ASP A 36 -8.00 -20.22 -1.81
N LEU A 37 -8.87 -20.55 -2.76
CA LEU A 37 -9.57 -21.82 -2.77
C LEU A 37 -8.65 -23.00 -3.08
N GLU A 38 -7.52 -22.79 -3.77
CA GLU A 38 -6.58 -23.86 -4.08
C GLU A 38 -5.88 -24.35 -2.82
N SER A 39 -5.40 -23.42 -1.99
CA SER A 39 -4.89 -23.73 -0.65
C SER A 39 -5.98 -24.36 0.22
N GLY A 40 -7.22 -23.85 0.15
CA GLY A 40 -8.36 -24.44 0.85
C GLY A 40 -8.67 -25.90 0.47
N VAL A 41 -8.44 -26.29 -0.79
CA VAL A 41 -8.56 -27.69 -1.24
C VAL A 41 -7.42 -28.55 -0.67
N LYS A 42 -6.17 -28.05 -0.71
CA LYS A 42 -4.99 -28.75 -0.15
C LYS A 42 -5.16 -29.02 1.35
N GLU A 43 -5.71 -28.05 2.08
CA GLU A 43 -6.00 -28.15 3.52
C GLU A 43 -7.28 -28.93 3.85
N LYS A 44 -8.02 -29.47 2.86
CA LYS A 44 -9.32 -30.14 3.01
C LYS A 44 -10.43 -29.27 3.62
N ASN A 45 -10.23 -27.95 3.66
CA ASN A 45 -11.22 -26.96 4.09
C ASN A 45 -12.25 -26.65 2.99
N PHE A 46 -11.94 -26.99 1.74
CA PHE A 46 -12.80 -26.82 0.59
C PHE A 46 -12.84 -28.11 -0.25
N ARG A 47 -14.02 -28.49 -0.75
CA ARG A 47 -14.13 -29.69 -1.57
C ARG A 47 -13.58 -29.46 -2.98
N GLU A 48 -12.76 -30.42 -3.41
CA GLU A 48 -12.14 -30.43 -4.73
C GLU A 48 -13.16 -30.46 -5.88
N ASP A 49 -14.22 -31.25 -5.74
CA ASP A 49 -15.27 -31.35 -6.77
C ASP A 49 -15.97 -30.02 -7.02
N LEU A 50 -16.30 -29.28 -5.96
CA LEU A 50 -16.89 -27.95 -6.04
C LEU A 50 -15.91 -26.93 -6.65
N TYR A 51 -14.63 -27.02 -6.31
CA TYR A 51 -13.60 -26.10 -6.79
C TYR A 51 -13.49 -26.12 -8.31
N TYR A 52 -13.35 -27.31 -8.92
CA TYR A 52 -13.21 -27.42 -10.38
C TYR A 52 -14.47 -27.01 -11.14
N ARG A 53 -15.65 -27.08 -10.51
CA ARG A 53 -16.91 -26.61 -11.10
C ARG A 53 -17.09 -25.10 -11.06
N LEU A 54 -16.43 -24.44 -10.11
CA LEU A 54 -16.42 -22.97 -10.01
C LEU A 54 -15.28 -22.37 -10.84
N LYS A 55 -14.10 -23.01 -10.85
CA LYS A 55 -12.90 -22.54 -11.57
C LYS A 55 -12.91 -22.96 -13.05
N VAL A 56 -13.96 -22.58 -13.78
CA VAL A 56 -14.06 -22.83 -15.23
C VAL A 56 -13.38 -21.72 -16.03
N VAL A 57 -13.80 -20.46 -15.79
CA VAL A 57 -13.19 -19.27 -16.38
C VAL A 57 -12.78 -18.35 -15.24
N PRO A 58 -11.55 -18.49 -14.70
CA PRO A 58 -11.08 -17.64 -13.62
C PRO A 58 -10.84 -16.21 -14.15
N ILE A 59 -11.30 -15.22 -13.39
CA ILE A 59 -10.98 -13.81 -13.61
C ILE A 59 -10.25 -13.33 -12.36
N GLU A 60 -8.96 -13.07 -12.49
CA GLU A 60 -8.17 -12.48 -11.41
C GLU A 60 -8.36 -10.97 -11.42
N LEU A 61 -8.83 -10.42 -10.29
CA LEU A 61 -9.01 -8.98 -10.14
C LEU A 61 -7.72 -8.37 -9.60
N PRO A 62 -7.02 -7.51 -10.36
CA PRO A 62 -5.81 -6.88 -9.87
C PRO A 62 -6.13 -5.93 -8.71
N PRO A 63 -5.27 -5.90 -7.67
CA PRO A 63 -5.38 -4.93 -6.61
C PRO A 63 -5.15 -3.51 -7.17
N LEU A 64 -5.64 -2.49 -6.47
CA LEU A 64 -5.55 -1.10 -6.95
C LEU A 64 -4.10 -0.67 -7.22
N ARG A 65 -3.14 -1.13 -6.41
CA ARG A 65 -1.70 -0.88 -6.61
C ARG A 65 -1.11 -1.35 -7.94
N ALA A 66 -1.71 -2.37 -8.57
CA ALA A 66 -1.27 -2.87 -9.87
C ALA A 66 -1.85 -2.07 -11.04
N ARG A 67 -2.71 -1.07 -10.76
CA ARG A 67 -3.40 -0.22 -11.72
C ARG A 67 -3.51 1.21 -11.17
N ALA A 68 -2.38 1.76 -10.74
CA ALA A 68 -2.33 3.11 -10.17
C ALA A 68 -2.86 4.19 -11.15
N GLU A 69 -2.75 3.93 -12.46
CA GLU A 69 -3.28 4.79 -13.54
C GLU A 69 -4.80 5.00 -13.45
N ASP A 70 -5.55 4.08 -12.82
CA ASP A 70 -7.00 4.21 -12.61
C ASP A 70 -7.35 5.13 -11.43
N ILE A 71 -6.41 5.42 -10.53
CA ILE A 71 -6.66 6.16 -9.28
C ILE A 71 -7.26 7.53 -9.54
N PRO A 72 -6.74 8.36 -10.48
CA PRO A 72 -7.33 9.67 -10.75
C PRO A 72 -8.79 9.55 -11.18
N PHE A 73 -9.10 8.63 -12.10
CA PHE A 73 -10.47 8.45 -12.59
C PHE A 73 -11.43 8.00 -11.47
N LEU A 74 -11.00 7.04 -10.65
CA LEU A 74 -11.78 6.54 -9.51
C LEU A 74 -11.99 7.63 -8.45
N ALA A 75 -10.93 8.36 -8.09
CA ALA A 75 -10.98 9.41 -7.10
C ALA A 75 -11.96 10.53 -7.50
N HIS A 76 -11.92 10.98 -8.76
CA HIS A 76 -12.89 11.95 -9.28
C HIS A 76 -14.33 11.41 -9.26
N ARG A 77 -14.54 10.14 -9.58
CA ARG A 77 -15.88 9.52 -9.51
C ARG A 77 -16.42 9.47 -8.09
N PHE A 78 -15.58 9.12 -7.11
CA PHE A 78 -15.98 9.14 -5.70
C PHE A 78 -16.23 10.56 -5.20
N LEU A 79 -15.38 11.51 -5.59
CA LEU A 79 -15.58 12.91 -5.26
C LEU A 79 -16.96 13.40 -5.71
N GLN A 80 -17.30 13.22 -6.98
CA GLN A 80 -18.60 13.59 -7.53
C GLN A 80 -19.77 12.90 -6.81
N LYS A 81 -19.62 11.61 -6.49
CA LYS A 81 -20.62 10.85 -5.74
C LYS A 81 -20.88 11.50 -4.39
N TYR A 82 -19.85 11.82 -3.61
CA TYR A 82 -20.00 12.30 -2.24
C TYR A 82 -20.33 13.79 -2.15
N THR A 83 -19.81 14.63 -3.05
CA THR A 83 -20.20 16.05 -3.11
C THR A 83 -21.68 16.22 -3.45
N SER A 84 -22.24 15.35 -4.30
CA SER A 84 -23.69 15.38 -4.61
C SER A 84 -24.59 14.96 -3.42
N GLN A 85 -24.04 14.17 -2.49
CA GLN A 85 -24.75 13.69 -1.30
C GLN A 85 -24.62 14.66 -0.12
N HIS A 86 -23.51 15.39 -0.03
CA HIS A 86 -23.26 16.40 1.00
C HIS A 86 -23.91 17.75 0.63
N LYS A 87 -25.18 17.93 1.01
CA LYS A 87 -25.96 19.15 0.71
C LYS A 87 -25.71 20.34 1.66
N GLY A 88 -24.73 20.27 2.56
CA GLY A 88 -24.52 21.28 3.62
C GLY A 88 -23.10 21.81 3.77
N GLY A 89 -22.16 21.42 2.90
CA GLY A 89 -20.74 21.79 2.97
C GLY A 89 -20.27 22.67 1.80
N VAL A 90 -18.96 22.93 1.76
CA VAL A 90 -18.31 23.63 0.65
C VAL A 90 -18.46 22.81 -0.63
N GLN A 91 -18.71 23.49 -1.76
CA GLN A 91 -18.77 22.84 -3.05
C GLN A 91 -17.35 22.49 -3.49
N ILE A 92 -16.99 21.21 -3.33
CA ILE A 92 -15.67 20.71 -3.73
C ILE A 92 -15.72 20.38 -5.22
N GLU A 93 -14.86 21.05 -6.00
CA GLU A 93 -14.83 20.99 -7.46
C GLU A 93 -13.73 20.06 -7.99
N GLY A 94 -12.75 19.72 -7.15
CA GLY A 94 -11.63 18.88 -7.57
C GLY A 94 -10.75 18.39 -6.42
N ILE A 95 -9.65 17.75 -6.81
CA ILE A 95 -8.59 17.30 -5.91
C ILE A 95 -7.34 18.11 -6.27
N ASP A 96 -6.67 18.65 -5.25
CA ASP A 96 -5.42 19.37 -5.45
C ASP A 96 -4.35 18.45 -6.08
N PRO A 97 -3.50 18.94 -7.01
CA PRO A 97 -2.48 18.11 -7.66
C PRO A 97 -1.51 17.43 -6.70
N GLU A 98 -1.16 18.07 -5.57
CA GLU A 98 -0.30 17.47 -4.56
C GLU A 98 -1.03 16.33 -3.83
N ALA A 99 -2.29 16.54 -3.47
CA ALA A 99 -3.14 15.50 -2.88
C ALA A 99 -3.32 14.31 -3.81
N MET A 100 -3.56 14.55 -5.11
CA MET A 100 -3.67 13.49 -6.12
C MET A 100 -2.38 12.66 -6.22
N LYS A 101 -1.22 13.33 -6.23
CA LYS A 101 0.07 12.65 -6.28
C LYS A 101 0.28 11.74 -5.07
N MET A 102 -0.14 12.15 -3.87
CA MET A 102 -0.06 11.30 -2.68
C MET A 102 -0.97 10.08 -2.80
N LEU A 103 -2.19 10.25 -3.34
CA LEU A 103 -3.09 9.12 -3.62
C LEU A 103 -2.51 8.14 -4.64
N GLU A 104 -1.84 8.61 -5.69
CA GLU A 104 -1.20 7.77 -6.71
C GLU A 104 0.01 7.00 -6.18
N GLN A 105 0.78 7.60 -5.25
CA GLN A 105 2.00 7.01 -4.69
C GLN A 105 1.74 6.03 -3.55
N TYR A 106 0.55 6.09 -2.93
CA TYR A 106 0.20 5.22 -1.83
C TYR A 106 0.04 3.75 -2.29
N HIS A 107 0.48 2.81 -1.44
CA HIS A 107 0.53 1.40 -1.80
C HIS A 107 -0.87 0.74 -1.88
N TRP A 108 -1.92 1.35 -1.33
CA TRP A 108 -3.28 0.80 -1.27
C TRP A 108 -3.30 -0.69 -0.85
N PRO A 109 -3.05 -0.98 0.44
CA PRO A 109 -3.12 -2.35 0.96
C PRO A 109 -4.53 -2.94 0.82
N GLY A 110 -5.56 -2.09 0.88
CA GLY A 110 -6.94 -2.42 0.56
C GLY A 110 -7.28 -2.29 -0.93
N ASN A 111 -8.47 -2.79 -1.29
CA ASN A 111 -9.04 -2.56 -2.62
C ASN A 111 -9.57 -1.12 -2.75
N VAL A 112 -10.19 -0.81 -3.90
CA VAL A 112 -10.88 0.45 -4.23
C VAL A 112 -11.75 1.04 -3.10
N ARG A 113 -12.25 0.21 -2.18
CA ARG A 113 -13.00 0.68 -0.99
C ARG A 113 -12.18 1.57 -0.06
N GLU A 114 -10.88 1.32 0.08
CA GLU A 114 -10.03 2.16 0.91
C GLU A 114 -9.95 3.57 0.30
N LEU A 115 -9.71 3.66 -1.02
CA LEU A 115 -9.76 4.93 -1.75
C LEU A 115 -11.13 5.62 -1.63
N GLU A 116 -12.23 4.86 -1.76
CA GLU A 116 -13.58 5.40 -1.60
C GLU A 116 -13.78 6.03 -0.21
N ASN A 117 -13.40 5.33 0.87
CA ASN A 117 -13.51 5.82 2.24
C ASN A 117 -12.64 7.06 2.49
N VAL A 118 -11.44 7.09 1.91
CA VAL A 118 -10.51 8.22 2.01
C VAL A 118 -11.13 9.47 1.39
N ILE A 119 -11.69 9.34 0.18
CA ILE A 119 -12.33 10.46 -0.52
C ILE A 119 -13.61 10.89 0.21
N GLU A 120 -14.41 9.95 0.70
CA GLU A 120 -15.59 10.25 1.52
C GLU A 120 -15.23 11.08 2.75
N ARG A 121 -14.23 10.63 3.52
CA ARG A 121 -13.72 11.36 4.69
C ARG A 121 -13.17 12.72 4.31
N ALA A 122 -12.40 12.81 3.22
CA ALA A 122 -11.85 14.08 2.77
C ALA A 122 -12.96 15.08 2.44
N VAL A 123 -14.03 14.65 1.76
CA VAL A 123 -15.18 15.50 1.44
C VAL A 123 -15.89 16.03 2.70
N VAL A 124 -15.95 15.23 3.76
CA VAL A 124 -16.57 15.62 5.04
C VAL A 124 -15.72 16.65 5.81
N LEU A 125 -14.39 16.52 5.75
CA LEU A 125 -13.46 17.35 6.51
C LEU A 125 -13.02 18.62 5.79
N GLU A 126 -13.10 18.61 4.46
CA GLU A 126 -12.59 19.69 3.62
C GLU A 126 -13.43 20.95 3.79
N THR A 127 -12.74 22.08 3.90
CA THR A 127 -13.35 23.41 4.04
C THR A 127 -13.04 24.31 2.86
N THR A 128 -12.33 23.79 1.86
CA THR A 128 -11.95 24.51 0.65
C THR A 128 -12.62 23.90 -0.60
N PRO A 129 -12.60 24.60 -1.75
CA PRO A 129 -13.17 24.09 -3.00
C PRO A 129 -12.42 22.89 -3.61
N GLN A 130 -11.32 22.43 -3.01
CA GLN A 130 -10.53 21.30 -3.51
C GLN A 130 -10.11 20.40 -2.36
N VAL A 131 -10.05 19.08 -2.58
CA VAL A 131 -9.46 18.17 -1.60
C VAL A 131 -7.96 18.42 -1.53
N THR A 132 -7.50 18.91 -0.38
CA THR A 132 -6.09 19.21 -0.11
C THR A 132 -5.42 18.07 0.66
N VAL A 133 -4.08 18.12 0.76
CA VAL A 133 -3.29 17.14 1.53
C VAL A 133 -3.72 17.08 3.00
N MET A 134 -4.18 18.20 3.57
CA MET A 134 -4.62 18.30 4.96
C MET A 134 -5.89 17.48 5.27
N SER A 135 -6.70 17.20 4.25
CA SER A 135 -7.93 16.40 4.40
C SER A 135 -7.68 14.91 4.16
N LEU A 136 -6.48 14.53 3.71
CA LEU A 136 -6.09 13.15 3.55
C LEU A 136 -5.63 12.54 4.90
N PRO A 137 -5.84 11.23 5.11
CA PRO A 137 -5.29 10.51 6.24
C PRO A 137 -3.75 10.52 6.31
N ASP A 138 -3.21 10.50 7.53
CA ASP A 138 -1.76 10.51 7.79
C ASP A 138 -1.03 9.32 7.16
N GLU A 139 -1.72 8.19 7.01
CA GLU A 139 -1.20 7.00 6.34
C GLU A 139 -0.86 7.26 4.87
N ILE A 140 -1.62 8.14 4.21
CA ILE A 140 -1.45 8.49 2.78
C ILE A 140 -0.48 9.64 2.60
N THR A 141 -0.51 10.63 3.51
CA THR A 141 0.41 11.78 3.44
C THR A 141 1.86 11.39 3.79
N GLY A 142 2.10 10.13 4.19
CA GLY A 142 3.41 9.69 4.65
C GLY A 142 3.80 10.33 5.99
N SER A 143 2.84 10.93 6.70
CA SER A 143 2.98 11.46 8.06
C SER A 143 2.82 10.37 9.11
N GLN A 144 3.18 9.13 8.77
CA GLN A 144 3.72 8.25 9.79
C GLN A 144 4.92 8.98 10.37
N PRO A 145 5.07 9.13 11.71
CA PRO A 145 6.36 9.56 12.25
C PRO A 145 7.35 8.61 11.62
N ARG A 146 8.28 9.11 10.78
CA ARG A 146 9.25 8.28 10.08
C ARG A 146 9.75 7.30 11.12
N ALA A 147 9.26 6.06 11.06
CA ALA A 147 9.83 5.01 11.87
C ALA A 147 11.27 5.09 11.44
N ILE A 148 12.13 5.39 12.41
CA ILE A 148 13.56 5.50 12.19
C ILE A 148 13.98 4.08 11.86
N SER A 149 13.70 3.65 10.62
CA SER A 149 13.87 2.32 10.05
C SER A 149 15.34 2.02 9.81
N SER A 150 16.20 2.77 10.48
CA SER A 150 17.64 2.78 10.41
C SER A 150 18.28 2.81 11.80
N LEU A 151 17.50 2.73 12.89
CA LEU A 151 18.07 2.40 14.19
C LEU A 151 18.11 0.86 14.28
N PRO A 152 19.27 0.26 14.62
CA PRO A 152 19.36 -1.17 14.84
C PRO A 152 18.40 -1.59 15.96
N GLU A 153 17.76 -2.74 15.79
CA GLU A 153 16.91 -3.34 16.82
C GLU A 153 17.78 -3.72 18.03
N PHE A 154 17.18 -3.71 19.23
CA PHE A 154 17.82 -4.27 20.40
C PHE A 154 18.16 -5.74 20.14
N ASP A 155 19.34 -6.19 20.58
CA ASP A 155 19.71 -7.59 20.48
C ASP A 155 18.78 -8.49 21.32
N ARG A 156 18.97 -9.81 21.23
CA ARG A 156 18.13 -10.79 21.94
C ARG A 156 18.20 -10.65 23.48
N ASP A 157 19.20 -9.95 23.98
CA ASP A 157 19.43 -9.68 25.41
C ASP A 157 18.97 -8.26 25.81
N GLY A 158 18.38 -7.49 24.89
CA GLY A 158 17.85 -6.16 25.13
C GLY A 158 18.89 -5.04 25.13
N ASN A 159 20.09 -5.27 24.61
CA ASN A 159 21.17 -4.29 24.54
C ASN A 159 21.29 -3.66 23.15
N ILE A 160 21.82 -2.44 23.11
CA ILE A 160 22.21 -1.75 21.88
C ILE A 160 23.58 -1.09 22.10
N ASP A 161 24.49 -1.30 21.17
CA ASP A 161 25.78 -0.62 21.16
C ASP A 161 25.62 0.75 20.51
N LEU A 162 25.34 1.76 21.34
CA LEU A 162 25.12 3.13 20.92
C LEU A 162 26.35 3.71 20.20
N GLU A 163 27.56 3.37 20.63
CA GLU A 163 28.81 3.94 20.09
C GLU A 163 29.03 3.43 18.66
N ASN A 164 28.92 2.11 18.44
CA ASN A 164 29.01 1.52 17.11
C ASN A 164 27.87 1.99 16.19
N THR A 165 26.65 2.10 16.70
CA THR A 165 25.50 2.59 15.93
C THR A 165 25.72 4.03 15.44
N MET A 166 26.23 4.90 16.32
CA MET A 166 26.50 6.29 15.96
C MET A 166 27.61 6.40 14.91
N ASP A 167 28.64 5.54 15.01
CA ASP A 167 29.74 5.46 14.05
C ASP A 167 29.28 4.94 12.66
N GLU A 168 28.36 3.99 12.62
CA GLU A 168 27.72 3.48 11.38
C GLU A 168 26.88 4.55 10.68
N ILE A 169 26.05 5.27 11.45
CA ILE A 169 25.22 6.38 10.96
C ILE A 169 26.13 7.50 10.42
N GLU A 170 27.15 7.86 11.18
CA GLU A 170 28.16 8.86 10.77
C GLU A 170 28.83 8.46 9.46
N LYS A 171 29.35 7.22 9.36
CA LYS A 171 30.00 6.69 8.16
C LYS A 171 29.07 6.74 6.95
N THR A 172 27.81 6.34 7.13
CA THR A 172 26.80 6.35 6.06
C THR A 172 26.52 7.77 5.55
N MET A 173 26.39 8.75 6.45
CA MET A 173 26.21 10.15 6.07
C MET A 173 27.43 10.70 5.31
N LEU A 174 28.65 10.38 5.75
CA LEU A 174 29.89 10.78 5.09
C LEU A 174 29.98 10.20 3.66
N ILE A 175 29.66 8.92 3.48
CA ILE A 175 29.67 8.26 2.16
C ILE A 175 28.64 8.91 1.23
N LYS A 176 27.39 9.11 1.69
CA LYS A 176 26.34 9.75 0.90
C LYS A 176 26.73 11.17 0.47
N ALA A 177 27.34 11.94 1.36
CA ALA A 177 27.83 13.29 1.05
C ALA A 177 29.01 13.29 0.07
N LEU A 178 29.95 12.35 0.21
CA LEU A 178 31.06 12.18 -0.74
C LEU A 178 30.56 11.78 -2.13
N ASN A 179 29.63 10.84 -2.21
CA ASN A 179 29.06 10.40 -3.49
C ASN A 179 28.29 11.52 -4.19
N LYS A 180 27.46 12.28 -3.47
CA LYS A 180 26.74 13.45 -4.02
C LYS A 180 27.64 14.62 -4.40
N SER A 181 28.85 14.67 -3.88
CA SER A 181 29.84 15.72 -4.17
C SER A 181 30.95 15.26 -5.11
N ASP A 182 30.81 14.08 -5.74
CA ASP A 182 31.83 13.46 -6.59
C ASP A 182 33.22 13.36 -5.92
N GLY A 183 33.24 13.11 -4.61
CA GLY A 183 34.46 13.00 -3.81
C GLY A 183 35.08 14.34 -3.39
N MET A 184 34.45 15.48 -3.70
CA MET A 184 34.94 16.80 -3.26
C MET A 184 34.68 17.03 -1.78
N ILE A 185 35.69 16.80 -0.93
CA ILE A 185 35.60 16.92 0.54
C ILE A 185 35.06 18.29 0.99
N ASN A 186 35.47 19.39 0.36
CA ASN A 186 34.96 20.73 0.70
C ASN A 186 33.45 20.89 0.45
N LYS A 187 32.94 20.29 -0.64
CA LYS A 187 31.52 20.33 -1.00
C LYS A 187 30.72 19.39 -0.11
N ALA A 188 31.23 18.19 0.16
CA ALA A 188 30.64 17.26 1.14
C ALA A 188 30.54 17.88 2.55
N ALA A 189 31.59 18.56 3.00
CA ALA A 189 31.63 19.20 4.30
C ALA A 189 30.52 20.26 4.45
N LYS A 190 30.32 21.10 3.41
CA LYS A 190 29.21 22.08 3.39
C LYS A 190 27.84 21.41 3.45
N MET A 191 27.64 20.28 2.74
CA MET A 191 26.37 19.56 2.74
C MET A 191 26.02 18.96 4.11
N LEU A 192 27.04 18.57 4.89
CA LEU A 192 26.89 18.03 6.24
C LEU A 192 27.03 19.10 7.34
N ASN A 193 27.12 20.38 6.98
CA ASN A 193 27.37 21.50 7.90
C ASN A 193 28.61 21.29 8.82
N LEU A 194 29.67 20.72 8.26
CA LEU A 194 30.94 20.48 8.93
C LEU A 194 32.01 21.44 8.41
N SER A 195 32.97 21.80 9.27
CA SER A 195 34.20 22.44 8.81
C SER A 195 35.01 21.47 7.96
N PHE A 196 35.79 21.99 7.00
CA PHE A 196 36.66 21.15 6.17
C PHE A 196 37.61 20.28 7.00
N ARG A 197 38.14 20.82 8.10
CA ARG A 197 39.02 20.10 9.03
C ARG A 197 38.30 18.94 9.72
N SER A 198 37.06 19.16 10.18
CA SER A 198 36.23 18.13 10.81
C SER A 198 35.87 17.01 9.83
N MET A 199 35.45 17.39 8.62
CA MET A 199 35.15 16.43 7.55
C MET A 199 36.38 15.57 7.21
N ARG A 200 37.55 16.18 7.04
CA ARG A 200 38.79 15.47 6.71
C ARG A 200 39.22 14.49 7.82
N TYR A 201 39.01 14.87 9.07
CA TYR A 201 39.27 13.99 10.22
C TYR A 201 38.35 12.78 10.21
N ARG A 202 37.05 12.99 10.04
CA ARG A 202 36.02 11.92 10.03
C ARG A 202 36.19 10.95 8.84
N VAL A 203 36.51 11.47 7.66
CA VAL A 203 36.84 10.64 6.47
C VAL A 203 38.06 9.76 6.73
N LYS A 204 39.09 10.28 7.42
CA LYS A 204 40.27 9.51 7.80
C LYS A 204 39.97 8.48 8.88
N LYS A 205 39.15 8.84 9.90
CA LYS A 205 38.69 7.94 10.97
C LYS A 205 38.03 6.69 10.38
N HIS A 206 37.12 6.85 9.42
CA HIS A 206 36.40 5.74 8.79
C HIS A 206 37.09 5.17 7.54
N GLN A 207 38.35 5.56 7.27
CA GLN A 207 39.17 5.08 6.14
C GLN A 207 38.51 5.22 4.75
N LEU A 208 37.66 6.24 4.58
CA LEU A 208 36.91 6.46 3.33
C LEU A 208 37.82 7.13 2.28
N LYS A 209 37.87 6.58 1.06
CA LYS A 209 38.64 7.14 -0.07
C LYS A 209 37.76 7.32 -1.30
N GLY A 210 37.70 8.55 -1.83
CA GLY A 210 37.11 8.84 -3.14
C GLY A 210 35.61 8.49 -3.25
N LYS A 211 35.16 8.25 -4.49
CA LYS A 211 33.80 7.77 -4.78
C LYS A 211 33.71 6.35 -4.24
N VAL A 212 32.97 6.15 -3.15
CA VAL A 212 32.80 4.84 -2.51
C VAL A 212 31.50 4.26 -3.05
N GLN A 213 31.61 3.24 -3.89
CA GLN A 213 30.47 2.46 -4.35
C GLN A 213 29.93 1.70 -3.14
N ILE A 214 28.65 1.92 -2.83
CA ILE A 214 27.95 1.11 -1.83
C ILE A 214 27.52 -0.13 -2.61
N ASP A 215 28.17 -1.26 -2.35
CA ASP A 215 27.63 -2.55 -2.80
C ASP A 215 26.34 -2.78 -2.01
N GLU A 216 25.21 -2.80 -2.73
CA GLU A 216 23.89 -3.23 -2.22
C GLU A 216 23.85 -4.74 -1.98
#